data_AF-A0A6J5DEC6-F1
#
_entry.id   AF-A0A6J5DEC6-F1
#
_cell.length_a   1.000
_cell.length_b   1.000
_cell.length_c   1.000
_cell.angle_alpha   90.00
_cell.angle_beta   90.00
_cell.angle_gamma   90.00
#
_symmetry.space_group_name_H-M   'P 1'
#
loop_
_entity.id
_entity.type
_entity.pdbx_description
1 polymer ?
#
loop_
_entity_poly.entity_id
_entity_poly.type
_entity_poly.pdbx_seq_one_letter_code
_entity_poly.pdbx_strand_id
1 'polypeptide(L)'
;MALNLTDTADLFVNNIASAVRNVAGQDVTTVEGFSQTQLQSLAQQSALITGMIEANEFTDDERDFYLIGLKQMAMGFAQTLIGIVVVEVEKLFNAIITAIYQSINTIAGAALPLPV
;
A
#
# COMPACT_ATOMS: atom_id res chain seq x y z
N MET A 1 -38.82 -11.07 -18.24
CA MET A 1 -39.02 -11.30 -16.79
C MET A 1 -38.52 -10.06 -16.07
N ALA A 2 -39.22 -9.62 -15.01
CA ALA A 2 -38.71 -8.53 -14.18
C ALA A 2 -37.43 -8.96 -13.46
N LEU A 3 -36.49 -8.04 -13.27
CA LEU A 3 -35.24 -8.31 -12.58
C LEU A 3 -35.52 -8.65 -11.10
N ASN A 4 -35.01 -9.78 -10.60
CA ASN A 4 -35.05 -10.07 -9.18
C ASN A 4 -33.96 -9.25 -8.46
N LEU A 5 -34.39 -8.27 -7.67
CA LEU A 5 -33.49 -7.31 -7.03
C LEU A 5 -32.62 -7.95 -5.93
N THR A 6 -33.12 -8.99 -5.25
CA THR A 6 -32.36 -9.69 -4.21
C THR A 6 -31.24 -10.51 -4.82
N ASP A 7 -31.56 -11.38 -5.79
CA ASP A 7 -30.55 -12.20 -6.48
C ASP A 7 -29.51 -11.32 -7.20
N THR A 8 -29.96 -10.18 -7.72
CA THR A 8 -29.07 -9.19 -8.33
C THR A 8 -28.13 -8.56 -7.31
N ALA A 9 -28.63 -8.12 -6.15
CA ALA A 9 -27.79 -7.56 -5.10
C ALA A 9 -26.73 -8.56 -4.60
N ASP A 10 -27.09 -9.83 -4.45
CA ASP A 10 -26.16 -10.89 -4.06
C ASP A 10 -25.05 -11.10 -5.11
N LEU A 11 -25.38 -11.01 -6.40
CA LEU A 11 -24.40 -11.03 -7.50
C LEU A 11 -23.40 -9.87 -7.39
N PHE A 12 -23.87 -8.65 -7.12
CA PHE A 12 -22.99 -7.49 -6.93
C PHE A 12 -22.08 -7.68 -5.71
N VAL A 13 -22.61 -8.13 -4.57
CA VAL A 13 -21.82 -8.40 -3.37
C VAL A 13 -20.71 -9.39 -3.68
N ASN A 14 -21.01 -10.48 -4.39
CA ASN A 14 -20.02 -11.51 -4.75
C ASN A 14 -18.95 -10.97 -5.70
N ASN A 15 -19.34 -10.21 -6.73
CA ASN A 15 -18.41 -9.66 -7.71
C ASN A 15 -17.48 -8.61 -7.08
N ILE A 16 -18.02 -7.71 -6.26
CA ILE A 16 -17.24 -6.71 -5.53
C ILE A 16 -16.30 -7.40 -4.54
N ALA A 17 -16.79 -8.36 -3.75
CA ALA A 17 -15.96 -9.09 -2.79
C ALA A 17 -14.82 -9.85 -3.48
N SER A 18 -15.06 -10.44 -4.64
CA SER A 18 -14.04 -11.10 -5.46
C SER A 18 -12.97 -10.10 -5.95
N ALA A 19 -13.39 -8.95 -6.50
CA ALA A 19 -12.48 -7.90 -6.96
C ALA A 19 -11.59 -7.36 -5.82
N VAL A 20 -12.19 -7.12 -4.65
CA VAL A 20 -11.48 -6.69 -3.45
C VAL A 20 -10.43 -7.71 -3.02
N ARG A 21 -10.78 -9.00 -2.96
CA ARG A 21 -9.85 -10.08 -2.56
C ARG A 21 -8.65 -10.20 -3.50
N ASN A 22 -8.88 -10.05 -4.81
CA ASN A 22 -7.82 -10.16 -5.81
C ASN A 22 -6.79 -9.03 -5.70
N VAL A 23 -7.22 -7.81 -5.37
CA VAL A 23 -6.32 -6.67 -5.15
C VAL A 23 -5.61 -6.79 -3.81
N ALA A 24 -6.36 -6.95 -2.71
CA ALA A 24 -5.77 -6.93 -1.37
C ALA A 24 -4.77 -8.07 -1.10
N GLY A 25 -4.90 -9.22 -1.78
CA GLY A 25 -4.04 -10.38 -1.55
C GLY A 25 -2.62 -10.27 -2.12
N GLN A 26 -2.42 -9.54 -3.22
CA GLN A 26 -1.11 -9.45 -3.87
C GLN A 26 -0.19 -8.39 -3.26
N ASP A 27 -0.77 -7.31 -2.73
CA ASP A 27 0.01 -6.13 -2.38
C ASP A 27 0.53 -6.17 -0.93
N VAL A 28 -0.10 -6.94 -0.04
CA VAL A 28 0.33 -7.10 1.37
C VAL A 28 1.75 -7.66 1.49
N THR A 29 2.10 -8.67 0.69
CA THR A 29 3.46 -9.26 0.71
C THR A 29 4.53 -8.28 0.24
N THR A 30 4.18 -7.40 -0.70
CA THR A 30 5.09 -6.37 -1.21
C THR A 30 5.33 -5.29 -0.16
N VAL A 31 4.29 -4.84 0.53
CA VAL A 31 4.40 -3.87 1.63
C VAL A 31 5.23 -4.45 2.78
N GLU A 32 4.97 -5.71 3.15
CA GLU A 32 5.70 -6.38 4.23
C GLU A 32 7.20 -6.50 3.93
N GLY A 33 7.57 -6.97 2.72
CA GLY A 33 8.97 -7.10 2.31
C GLY A 33 9.70 -5.75 2.28
N PHE A 34 9.03 -4.70 1.80
CA PHE A 34 9.56 -3.33 1.85
C PHE A 34 9.79 -2.87 3.30
N SER A 35 8.79 -3.02 4.17
CA SER A 35 8.89 -2.61 5.57
C SER A 35 10.00 -3.36 6.31
N GLN A 36 10.12 -4.67 6.13
CA GLN A 36 11.19 -5.46 6.75
C GLN A 36 12.58 -4.98 6.30
N THR A 37 12.78 -4.76 5.00
CA THR A 37 14.06 -4.31 4.44
C THR A 37 14.44 -2.92 4.98
N GLN A 38 13.50 -1.98 4.99
CA GLN A 38 13.77 -0.62 5.46
C GLN A 38 14.03 -0.56 6.98
N LEU A 39 13.27 -1.32 7.77
CA LEU A 39 13.50 -1.42 9.21
C LEU A 39 14.85 -2.04 9.54
N GLN A 40 15.27 -3.07 8.79
CA GLN A 40 16.59 -3.68 8.97
C GLN A 40 17.71 -2.69 8.65
N SER A 41 17.58 -1.92 7.56
CA SER A 41 18.55 -0.88 7.20
C SER A 41 18.64 0.23 8.26
N LEU A 42 17.51 0.71 8.77
CA LEU A 42 17.46 1.69 9.87
C LEU A 42 18.12 1.14 11.14
N ALA A 43 17.86 -0.12 11.47
CA ALA A 43 18.46 -0.77 12.64
C ALA A 43 19.99 -0.91 12.50
N GLN A 44 20.47 -1.34 11.33
CA GLN A 44 21.90 -1.46 11.05
C GLN A 44 22.61 -0.09 11.10
N GLN A 45 22.02 0.93 10.48
CA GLN A 45 22.58 2.29 10.51
C GLN A 45 22.60 2.86 11.94
N SER A 46 21.54 2.62 12.72
CA SER A 46 21.48 3.03 14.12
C SER A 46 22.58 2.36 14.94
N ALA A 47 22.74 1.05 14.80
CA ALA A 47 23.78 0.29 15.51
C ALA A 47 25.19 0.76 15.14
N LEU A 48 25.45 1.05 13.87
CA LEU A 48 26.73 1.60 13.42
C LEU A 48 27.02 2.96 14.07
N ILE A 49 26.04 3.88 14.03
CA ILE A 49 26.19 5.21 14.64
C ILE A 49 26.45 5.07 16.15
N THR A 50 25.71 4.20 16.84
CA THR A 50 25.92 3.94 18.27
C THR A 50 27.34 3.44 18.55
N GLY A 51 27.84 2.47 17.79
CA GLY A 51 29.20 1.94 17.98
C GLY A 51 30.28 3.00 17.78
N MET A 52 30.12 3.89 16.79
CA MET A 52 31.05 5.00 16.54
C MET A 52 31.02 6.05 17.66
N ILE A 53 29.83 6.32 18.23
CA ILE A 53 29.69 7.19 19.41
C ILE A 53 30.40 6.57 20.63
N GLU A 54 30.18 5.29 20.91
CA GLU A 54 30.80 4.60 22.05
C GLU A 54 32.34 4.56 21.93
N ALA A 55 32.85 4.43 20.71
CA ALA A 55 34.27 4.45 20.43
C ALA A 55 34.90 5.86 20.45
N ASN A 56 34.11 6.93 20.64
CA ASN A 56 34.54 8.33 20.51
C ASN A 56 35.20 8.64 19.15
N GLU A 57 34.73 8.00 18.08
CA GLU A 57 35.29 8.17 16.72
C GLU A 57 34.68 9.37 15.97
N PHE A 58 33.62 9.99 16.51
CA PHE A 58 33.00 11.18 15.92
C PHE A 58 33.47 12.47 16.58
N THR A 59 33.73 13.48 15.75
CA THR A 59 33.59 14.88 16.15
C THR A 59 32.10 15.22 16.39
N ASP A 60 31.83 16.32 17.08
CA ASP A 60 30.46 16.77 17.34
C ASP A 60 29.67 17.00 16.04
N ASP A 61 30.30 17.61 15.03
CA ASP A 61 29.68 17.89 13.73
C ASP A 61 29.38 16.60 12.95
N GLU A 62 30.28 15.61 12.99
CA GLU A 62 30.07 14.32 12.34
C GLU A 62 28.93 13.55 12.99
N ARG A 63 28.88 13.52 14.33
CA ARG A 63 27.78 12.87 15.06
C ARG A 63 26.45 13.47 14.63
N ASP A 64 26.33 14.79 14.62
CA ASP A 64 25.09 15.48 14.27
C ASP A 64 24.72 15.24 12.80
N PHE A 65 25.70 15.23 11.88
CA PHE A 65 25.49 14.88 10.48
C PHE A 65 24.89 13.46 10.33
N TYR A 66 25.47 12.46 10.98
CA TYR A 66 24.98 11.08 10.91
C TYR A 66 23.59 10.92 11.55
N LEU A 67 23.31 11.59 12.66
CA LEU A 67 21.99 11.57 13.31
C LEU A 67 20.92 12.27 12.45
N ILE A 68 21.26 13.36 11.77
CA ILE A 68 20.38 13.99 10.77
C ILE A 68 20.11 13.03 9.62
N GLY A 69 21.14 12.35 9.11
CA GLY A 69 20.99 11.32 8.07
C GLY A 69 20.03 10.20 8.49
N LEU A 70 20.20 9.67 9.71
CA LEU A 70 19.30 8.64 10.25
C LEU A 70 17.85 9.11 10.34
N LYS A 71 17.63 10.36 10.79
CA LYS A 71 16.31 10.98 10.81
C LYS A 71 15.70 11.10 9.41
N GLN A 72 16.51 11.48 8.41
CA GLN A 72 16.05 11.57 7.01
C GLN A 72 15.69 10.19 6.46
N MET A 73 16.46 9.15 6.76
CA MET A 73 16.14 7.76 6.38
C MET A 73 14.79 7.32 6.97
N ALA A 74 14.56 7.60 8.27
CA ALA A 74 13.31 7.25 8.93
C ALA A 74 12.11 8.00 8.32
N MET A 75 12.29 9.28 7.98
CA MET A 75 11.27 10.08 7.31
C MET A 75 10.97 9.55 5.90
N GLY A 76 12.01 9.21 5.13
CA GLY A 76 11.86 8.62 3.80
C GLY A 76 11.09 7.30 3.85
N PHE A 77 11.42 6.42 4.80
CA PHE A 77 10.67 5.18 5.02
C PHE A 77 9.18 5.45 5.27
N ALA A 78 8.85 6.36 6.19
CA ALA A 78 7.47 6.69 6.51
C ALA A 78 6.71 7.27 5.31
N GLN A 79 7.34 8.17 4.54
CA GLN A 79 6.74 8.78 3.36
C GLN A 79 6.47 7.76 2.25
N THR A 80 7.44 6.86 1.98
CA THR A 80 7.26 5.80 0.99
C THR A 80 6.17 4.82 1.43
N LEU A 81 6.11 4.46 2.71
CA LEU A 81 5.05 3.59 3.24
C LEU A 81 3.66 4.21 3.05
N ILE A 82 3.50 5.51 3.34
CA ILE A 82 2.27 6.24 3.06
C ILE A 82 1.93 6.20 1.58
N GLY A 83 2.91 6.46 0.70
CA GLY A 83 2.71 6.41 -0.75
C GLY A 83 2.22 5.05 -1.23
N ILE A 84 2.80 3.97 -0.71
CA ILE A 84 2.34 2.60 -1.00
C ILE A 84 0.88 2.44 -0.57
N VAL A 85 0.53 2.81 0.67
CA VAL A 85 -0.86 2.69 1.17
C VAL A 85 -1.85 3.48 0.32
N VAL A 86 -1.49 4.70 -0.12
CA VAL A 86 -2.34 5.51 -1.00
C VAL A 86 -2.62 4.78 -2.31
N VAL A 87 -1.58 4.25 -2.96
CA VAL A 87 -1.71 3.47 -4.21
C VAL A 87 -2.60 2.24 -4.00
N GLU A 88 -2.48 1.57 -2.87
CA GLU A 88 -3.32 0.41 -2.55
C GLU A 88 -4.80 0.77 -2.39
N VAL A 89 -5.09 1.91 -1.74
CA VAL A 89 -6.46 2.42 -1.64
C VAL A 89 -7.02 2.79 -3.02
N GLU A 90 -6.21 3.40 -3.88
CA GLU A 90 -6.61 3.75 -5.26
C GLU A 90 -6.91 2.50 -6.10
N LYS A 91 -6.05 1.48 -6.06
CA LYS A 91 -6.29 0.20 -6.74
C LYS A 91 -7.58 -0.45 -6.25
N LEU A 92 -7.81 -0.46 -4.94
CA LEU A 92 -9.01 -1.03 -4.34
C LEU A 92 -10.27 -0.31 -4.83
N PHE A 93 -10.24 1.03 -4.81
CA PHE A 93 -11.33 1.85 -5.32
C PHE A 93 -11.63 1.55 -6.80
N ASN A 94 -10.60 1.53 -7.65
CA ASN A 94 -10.73 1.26 -9.07
C ASN A 94 -11.30 -0.14 -9.35
N ALA A 95 -10.87 -1.14 -8.60
CA ALA A 95 -11.37 -2.52 -8.72
C ALA A 95 -12.85 -2.62 -8.33
N ILE A 96 -13.26 -1.96 -7.25
CA ILE A 96 -14.66 -1.93 -6.81
C ILE A 96 -15.55 -1.28 -7.88
N ILE A 97 -15.15 -0.09 -8.36
CA ILE A 97 -15.91 0.64 -9.38
C ILE A 97 -16.00 -0.17 -10.69
N THR A 98 -14.89 -0.77 -11.11
CA THR A 98 -14.85 -1.65 -12.29
C THR A 98 -15.81 -2.82 -12.12
N ALA A 99 -15.80 -3.51 -10.98
CA ALA A 99 -16.68 -4.64 -10.71
C ALA A 99 -18.17 -4.26 -10.75
N ILE A 100 -18.51 -3.06 -10.25
CA ILE A 100 -19.86 -2.51 -10.31
C ILE A 100 -20.28 -2.29 -11.77
N TYR A 101 -19.47 -1.60 -12.56
CA TYR A 101 -19.82 -1.27 -13.95
C TYR A 101 -19.87 -2.51 -14.84
N GLN A 102 -18.97 -3.47 -14.64
CA GLN A 102 -19.04 -4.76 -15.31
C GLN A 102 -20.33 -5.51 -14.98
N SER A 103 -20.71 -5.54 -13.69
CA SER A 103 -21.96 -6.19 -13.26
C SER A 103 -23.19 -5.51 -13.90
N ILE A 104 -23.21 -4.17 -13.97
CA ILE A 104 -24.27 -3.41 -14.66
C ILE A 104 -24.33 -3.80 -16.14
N ASN A 105 -23.19 -3.78 -16.84
CA ASN A 105 -23.13 -4.12 -18.26
C ASN A 105 -23.64 -5.55 -18.54
N THR A 106 -23.23 -6.51 -17.71
CA THR A 106 -23.69 -7.91 -17.84
C THR A 106 -25.18 -8.07 -17.59
N ILE A 107 -25.71 -7.45 -16.54
CA ILE A 107 -27.11 -7.65 -16.11
C ILE A 107 -28.08 -6.84 -16.96
N ALA A 108 -27.73 -5.59 -17.29
CA ALA A 108 -28.56 -4.70 -18.08
C ALA A 108 -28.39 -4.88 -19.59
N GLY A 109 -27.41 -5.68 -20.04
CA GLY A 109 -27.02 -5.75 -21.46
C GLY A 109 -26.54 -4.41 -22.00
N ALA A 110 -26.01 -3.55 -21.12
CA ALA A 110 -25.53 -2.22 -21.46
C ALA A 110 -24.05 -2.26 -21.91
N ALA A 111 -23.64 -1.26 -22.68
CA ALA A 111 -22.25 -1.05 -23.09
C ALA A 111 -21.72 0.25 -22.47
N LEU A 112 -21.79 0.37 -21.14
CA LEU A 112 -21.22 1.51 -20.42
C LEU A 112 -19.69 1.43 -20.49
N PRO A 113 -18.99 2.53 -20.81
CA PRO A 113 -17.54 2.58 -20.68
C PRO A 113 -17.15 2.39 -19.21
N LEU A 114 -16.04 1.67 -18.98
CA LEU A 114 -15.49 1.53 -17.64
C LEU A 114 -14.98 2.90 -17.16
N PRO A 115 -15.21 3.27 -15.88
CA PRO A 115 -14.68 4.51 -15.33
C PRO A 115 -13.15 4.47 -15.33
N VAL A 116 -12.54 5.59 -15.71
CA VAL A 116 -11.10 5.84 -15.62
C VAL A 116 -10.75 6.56 -14.34
#